data_AF-A0A3P8UWR9-F1
#
_entry.id   AF-A0A3P8UWR9-F1
#
_cell.length_a   1.000
_cell.length_b   1.000
_cell.length_c   1.000
_cell.angle_alpha   90.00
_cell.angle_beta   90.00
_cell.angle_gamma   90.00
#
_symmetry.space_group_name_H-M   'P 1'
#
loop_
_entity.id
_entity.type
_entity.pdbx_description
1 polymer ?
#
loop_
_entity_poly.entity_id
_entity_poly.type
_entity_poly.pdbx_seq_one_letter_code
_entity_poly.pdbx_strand_id
1 'polypeptide(L)'
;MPFMPVKFNLQKRVKLAQGLWMLYWLSVVVGIVIFSLGIYFKVELRKRSEMMDNNESHLVPNLLILVGLLACGVNGFGGKVCHDSLDPMKYAKWKPMLRPYLLSCCAFNALLLLTALLCFLMQFSVYLTLAEGLKNSIKFYKDTDTPGRCFMKRTLDMTQIEFRCCGNNNYRDWFEVQWISNRYLDMSNNEVKDRLLSNIEGKFLMDSVPFSCCNPGSPRPCIQHHLTNNSAHYDYDHRIEELNIWTRGCREALFSYYSSIMSSMGVLQQLFIIFYPFNHFSQYLSTALETMADPENPECESEGWLLEKGVKETLVEQFSKLKTLVKKPSQVQEGGDAPEA
;
A
#
# COMPACT_ATOMS: atom_id res chain seq x y z
N MET A 1 -13.72 22.54 -34.96
CA MET A 1 -13.46 23.74 -34.12
C MET A 1 -12.72 23.27 -32.87
N PRO A 2 -11.66 23.98 -32.44
CA PRO A 2 -10.93 23.63 -31.22
C PRO A 2 -11.84 23.71 -29.99
N PHE A 3 -11.67 22.80 -29.04
CA PHE A 3 -12.50 22.73 -27.84
C PHE A 3 -11.93 23.63 -26.74
N MET A 4 -12.75 24.57 -26.24
CA MET A 4 -12.40 25.61 -25.25
C MET A 4 -11.16 26.47 -25.62
N PRO A 5 -11.21 27.26 -26.71
CA PRO A 5 -10.12 28.19 -27.04
C PRO A 5 -10.09 29.38 -26.07
N VAL A 6 -8.89 29.76 -25.62
CA VAL A 6 -8.63 30.91 -24.74
C VAL A 6 -7.50 31.75 -25.33
N LYS A 7 -7.69 33.08 -25.34
CA LYS A 7 -6.65 34.04 -25.77
C LYS A 7 -5.67 34.33 -24.64
N PHE A 8 -4.38 34.22 -24.96
CA PHE A 8 -3.28 34.43 -24.04
C PHE A 8 -2.38 35.59 -24.48
N ASN A 9 -2.13 36.50 -23.54
CA ASN A 9 -1.11 37.55 -23.63
C ASN A 9 0.16 37.06 -22.91
N LEU A 10 1.31 37.70 -23.15
CA LEU A 10 2.59 37.34 -22.51
C LEU A 10 2.47 37.17 -20.98
N GLN A 11 1.90 38.16 -20.28
CA GLN A 11 1.71 38.10 -18.83
C GLN A 11 0.86 36.89 -18.37
N LYS A 12 -0.18 36.52 -19.14
CA LYS A 12 -1.03 35.36 -18.83
C LYS A 12 -0.29 34.04 -19.03
N ARG A 13 0.53 33.93 -20.10
CA ARG A 13 1.38 32.75 -20.37
C ARG A 13 2.41 32.54 -19.26
N VAL A 14 3.11 33.61 -18.86
CA VAL A 14 4.10 33.55 -17.79
C VAL A 14 3.47 33.12 -16.46
N LYS A 15 2.33 33.71 -16.08
CA LYS A 15 1.60 33.31 -14.86
C LYS A 15 1.14 31.85 -14.91
N LEU A 16 0.65 31.38 -16.06
CA LEU A 16 0.26 29.99 -16.25
C LEU A 16 1.46 29.03 -16.13
N ALA A 17 2.58 29.36 -16.78
CA ALA A 17 3.81 28.58 -16.72
C ALA A 17 4.37 28.49 -15.28
N GLN A 18 4.40 29.61 -14.56
CA GLN A 18 4.81 29.65 -13.15
C GLN A 18 3.87 28.83 -12.25
N GLY A 19 2.55 28.95 -12.44
CA GLY A 19 1.57 28.18 -11.69
C GLY A 19 1.70 26.68 -11.93
N LEU A 20 1.87 26.26 -13.18
CA LEU A 20 2.12 24.86 -13.55
C LEU A 20 3.43 24.34 -12.98
N TRP A 21 4.50 25.14 -13.05
CA TRP A 21 5.79 24.79 -12.45
C TRP A 21 5.67 24.52 -10.95
N MET A 22 4.97 25.39 -10.20
CA MET A 22 4.68 25.18 -8.79
C MET A 22 3.86 23.91 -8.53
N LEU A 23 2.84 23.65 -9.36
CA LEU A 23 1.99 22.48 -9.24
C LEU A 23 2.76 21.17 -9.49
N TYR A 24 3.65 21.15 -10.48
CA TYR A 24 4.51 19.99 -10.76
C TYR A 24 5.47 19.72 -9.59
N TRP A 25 6.12 20.75 -9.03
CA TRP A 25 6.99 20.56 -7.87
C TRP A 25 6.23 20.12 -6.62
N LEU A 26 5.02 20.64 -6.40
CA LEU A 26 4.15 20.15 -5.34
C LEU A 26 3.81 18.67 -5.55
N SER A 27 3.53 18.27 -6.79
CA SER A 27 3.26 16.87 -7.16
C SER A 27 4.47 15.96 -6.95
N VAL A 28 5.70 16.47 -7.14
CA VAL A 28 6.94 15.75 -6.78
C VAL A 28 7.01 15.52 -5.27
N VAL A 29 6.72 16.55 -4.46
CA VAL A 29 6.70 16.41 -2.99
C VAL A 29 5.69 15.35 -2.55
N VAL A 30 4.47 15.36 -3.13
CA VAL A 30 3.47 14.31 -2.87
C VAL A 30 3.98 12.93 -3.28
N GLY A 31 4.66 12.83 -4.43
CA GLY A 31 5.32 11.60 -4.88
C GLY A 31 6.35 11.06 -3.89
N ILE A 32 7.18 11.93 -3.31
CA ILE A 32 8.16 11.55 -2.27
C ILE A 32 7.44 11.03 -1.02
N VAL A 33 6.36 11.69 -0.58
CA VAL A 33 5.56 11.24 0.56
C VAL A 33 4.97 9.85 0.31
N ILE A 34 4.39 9.61 -0.87
CA ILE A 34 3.85 8.28 -1.25
C ILE A 34 4.94 7.22 -1.25
N PHE A 35 6.11 7.52 -1.81
CA PHE A 35 7.27 6.63 -1.81
C PHE A 35 7.72 6.27 -0.39
N SER A 36 7.87 7.27 0.47
CA SER A 36 8.26 7.08 1.88
C SER A 36 7.24 6.24 2.64
N LEU A 37 5.94 6.49 2.44
CA LEU A 37 4.87 5.70 3.04
C LEU A 37 4.88 4.24 2.54
N GLY A 38 5.14 4.02 1.25
CA GLY A 38 5.30 2.68 0.68
C GLY A 38 6.46 1.91 1.32
N ILE A 39 7.61 2.55 1.53
CA ILE A 39 8.74 1.95 2.25
C ILE A 39 8.37 1.66 3.70
N TYR A 40 7.78 2.63 4.39
CA TYR A 40 7.37 2.47 5.78
C TYR A 40 6.43 1.28 5.94
N PHE A 41 5.40 1.17 5.10
CA PHE A 41 4.47 0.06 5.14
C PHE A 41 5.15 -1.29 4.84
N LYS A 42 6.09 -1.32 3.88
CA LYS A 42 6.88 -2.52 3.58
C LYS A 42 7.72 -2.98 4.78
N VAL A 43 8.37 -2.04 5.46
CA VAL A 43 9.17 -2.31 6.66
C VAL A 43 8.28 -2.83 7.77
N GLU A 44 7.11 -2.23 7.97
CA GLU A 44 6.19 -2.60 9.03
C GLU A 44 5.62 -4.02 8.86
N LEU A 45 5.28 -4.41 7.64
CA LEU A 45 4.90 -5.80 7.33
C LEU A 45 6.07 -6.77 7.53
N ARG A 46 7.29 -6.38 7.14
CA ARG A 46 8.48 -7.23 7.29
C ARG A 46 8.83 -7.51 8.75
N LYS A 47 8.59 -6.57 9.67
CA LYS A 47 8.81 -6.81 11.12
C LYS A 47 8.03 -8.01 11.64
N ARG A 48 6.92 -8.38 11.00
CA ARG A 48 6.01 -9.45 11.44
C ARG A 48 5.85 -10.55 10.39
N SER A 49 6.75 -10.63 9.41
CA SER A 49 6.69 -11.61 8.31
C SER A 49 6.75 -13.05 8.81
N GLU A 50 7.39 -13.30 9.96
CA GLU A 50 7.46 -14.61 10.58
C GLU A 50 6.09 -15.18 10.98
N MET A 51 5.08 -14.32 11.15
CA MET A 51 3.70 -14.71 11.43
C MET A 51 2.78 -14.55 10.19
N MET A 52 3.23 -13.87 9.14
CA MET A 52 2.44 -13.50 7.95
C MET A 52 3.21 -13.88 6.68
N ASP A 53 3.29 -15.17 6.38
CA ASP A 53 3.99 -15.64 5.17
C ASP A 53 3.04 -15.74 3.98
N ASN A 54 2.63 -14.59 3.43
CA ASN A 54 1.87 -14.54 2.18
C ASN A 54 2.45 -13.48 1.23
N ASN A 55 2.81 -13.92 0.02
CA ASN A 55 3.41 -13.07 -1.02
C ASN A 55 2.46 -11.93 -1.45
N GLU A 56 1.14 -12.13 -1.33
CA GLU A 56 0.14 -11.09 -1.65
C GLU A 56 0.22 -9.85 -0.76
N SER A 57 0.70 -10.01 0.48
CA SER A 57 0.82 -8.90 1.43
C SER A 57 1.83 -7.82 0.97
N HIS A 58 2.78 -8.19 0.11
CA HIS A 58 3.80 -7.29 -0.42
C HIS A 58 3.39 -6.54 -1.69
N LEU A 59 2.24 -6.86 -2.29
CA LEU A 59 1.80 -6.24 -3.54
C LEU A 59 1.56 -4.72 -3.38
N VAL A 60 0.73 -4.32 -2.42
CA VAL A 60 0.37 -2.91 -2.16
C VAL A 60 1.60 -2.04 -1.85
N PRO A 61 2.49 -2.38 -0.90
CA PRO A 61 3.66 -1.55 -0.63
C PRO A 61 4.62 -1.45 -1.82
N ASN A 62 4.80 -2.52 -2.60
CA ASN A 62 5.63 -2.47 -3.80
C ASN A 62 5.05 -1.55 -4.87
N LEU A 63 3.72 -1.57 -5.06
CA LEU A 63 3.04 -0.65 -5.96
C LEU A 63 3.16 0.80 -5.49
N LEU A 64 3.00 1.08 -4.18
CA LEU A 64 3.18 2.41 -3.61
C LEU A 64 4.59 2.97 -3.86
N ILE A 65 5.62 2.14 -3.68
CA ILE A 65 7.01 2.51 -3.98
C ILE A 65 7.18 2.83 -5.48
N LEU A 66 6.63 1.98 -6.36
CA LEU A 66 6.70 2.17 -7.80
C LEU A 66 6.00 3.47 -8.23
N VAL A 67 4.75 3.69 -7.80
CA VAL A 67 3.98 4.88 -8.20
C VAL A 67 4.55 6.16 -7.59
N GLY A 68 5.15 6.11 -6.40
CA GLY A 68 5.87 7.23 -5.80
C GLY A 68 7.11 7.64 -6.62
N LEU A 69 7.90 6.67 -7.08
CA LEU A 69 9.03 6.92 -7.98
C LEU A 69 8.59 7.48 -9.33
N LEU A 70 7.56 6.88 -9.93
CA LEU A 70 6.99 7.38 -11.18
C LEU A 70 6.41 8.78 -11.02
N ALA A 71 5.75 9.09 -9.90
CA ALA A 71 5.27 10.43 -9.60
C ALA A 71 6.43 11.45 -9.60
N CYS A 72 7.54 11.12 -8.94
CA CYS A 72 8.71 12.01 -8.92
C CYS A 72 9.28 12.23 -10.32
N GLY A 73 9.44 11.16 -11.11
CA GLY A 73 10.00 11.24 -12.46
C GLY A 73 9.11 12.00 -13.44
N VAL A 74 7.83 11.65 -13.51
CA VAL A 74 6.86 12.26 -14.45
C VAL A 74 6.67 13.74 -14.11
N ASN A 75 6.47 14.08 -12.83
CA ASN A 75 6.25 15.47 -12.44
C ASN A 75 7.53 16.30 -12.47
N GLY A 76 8.70 15.72 -12.16
CA GLY A 76 9.98 16.40 -12.33
C GLY A 76 10.27 16.74 -13.79
N PHE A 77 9.94 15.82 -14.71
CA PHE A 77 9.99 16.07 -16.14
C PHE A 77 9.02 17.19 -16.55
N GLY A 78 7.76 17.13 -16.12
CA GLY A 78 6.75 18.17 -16.38
C GLY A 78 7.15 19.56 -15.88
N GLY A 79 7.75 19.63 -14.70
CA GLY A 79 8.31 20.86 -14.12
C GLY A 79 9.44 21.43 -14.98
N LYS A 80 10.34 20.59 -15.48
CA LYS A 80 11.41 21.02 -16.40
C LYS A 80 10.84 21.56 -17.72
N VAL A 81 9.86 20.87 -18.31
CA VAL A 81 9.19 21.34 -19.54
C VAL A 81 8.50 22.69 -19.32
N CYS A 82 7.83 22.89 -18.17
CA CYS A 82 7.20 24.17 -17.84
C CYS A 82 8.22 25.29 -17.61
N HIS A 83 9.36 24.99 -17.00
CA HIS A 83 10.44 25.96 -16.86
C HIS A 83 10.99 26.40 -18.22
N ASP A 84 11.27 25.44 -19.10
CA ASP A 84 11.82 25.72 -20.44
C ASP A 84 10.79 26.38 -21.37
N SER A 85 9.49 26.29 -21.05
CA SER A 85 8.41 26.96 -21.79
C SER A 85 8.39 28.49 -21.65
N LEU A 86 9.12 29.03 -20.67
CA LEU A 86 9.33 30.47 -20.54
C LEU A 86 10.19 31.04 -21.68
N ASP A 87 10.93 30.18 -22.39
CA ASP A 87 11.75 30.52 -23.55
C ASP A 87 11.23 29.79 -24.81
N PRO A 88 10.58 30.50 -25.74
CA PRO A 88 10.00 29.91 -26.95
C PRO A 88 10.99 29.05 -27.76
N MET A 89 12.27 29.48 -27.81
CA MET A 89 13.31 28.80 -28.57
C MET A 89 13.73 27.48 -27.92
N LYS A 90 13.71 27.41 -26.59
CA LYS A 90 13.96 26.16 -25.86
C LYS A 90 12.75 25.22 -25.92
N TYR A 91 11.54 25.76 -25.84
CA TYR A 91 10.30 24.99 -25.87
C TYR A 91 10.09 24.21 -27.17
N ALA A 92 10.51 24.78 -28.31
CA ALA A 92 10.39 24.13 -29.63
C ALA A 92 11.00 22.71 -29.66
N LYS A 93 12.05 22.46 -28.86
CA LYS A 93 12.70 21.14 -28.76
C LYS A 93 11.86 20.10 -28.00
N TRP A 94 11.02 20.55 -27.07
CA TRP A 94 10.17 19.69 -26.22
C TRP A 94 8.85 19.29 -26.90
N LYS A 95 8.41 20.07 -27.90
CA LYS A 95 7.17 19.87 -28.65
C LYS A 95 6.88 18.42 -29.10
N PRO A 96 7.79 17.70 -29.79
CA PRO A 96 7.50 16.32 -30.23
C PRO A 96 7.30 15.34 -29.05
N MET A 97 7.88 15.64 -27.89
CA MET A 97 7.80 14.79 -26.70
C MET A 97 6.56 15.05 -25.84
N LEU A 98 5.81 16.15 -26.08
CA LEU A 98 4.68 16.52 -25.23
C LEU A 98 3.46 15.59 -25.40
N ARG A 99 3.09 15.24 -26.64
CA ARG A 99 1.99 14.31 -26.91
C ARG A 99 2.20 12.93 -26.23
N PRO A 100 3.36 12.25 -26.38
CA PRO A 100 3.58 11.00 -25.67
C PRO A 100 3.67 11.20 -24.15
N TYR A 101 4.20 12.33 -23.67
CA TYR A 101 4.20 12.65 -22.24
C TYR A 101 2.78 12.76 -21.66
N LEU A 102 1.87 13.47 -22.33
CA LEU A 102 0.48 13.59 -21.86
C LEU A 102 -0.26 12.25 -21.86
N LEU A 103 0.00 11.39 -22.85
CA LEU A 103 -0.52 10.02 -22.86
C LEU A 103 0.02 9.21 -21.68
N SER A 104 1.32 9.35 -21.38
CA SER A 104 1.93 8.70 -20.21
C SER A 104 1.34 9.20 -18.89
N CYS A 105 0.98 10.49 -18.80
CA CYS A 105 0.28 11.06 -17.65
C CYS A 105 -1.11 10.43 -17.47
N CYS A 106 -1.86 10.21 -18.55
CA CYS A 106 -3.14 9.50 -18.48
C CYS A 106 -2.98 8.06 -17.98
N ALA A 107 -1.98 7.33 -18.49
CA ALA A 107 -1.68 5.97 -18.03
C ALA A 107 -1.25 5.95 -16.55
N PHE A 108 -0.47 6.94 -16.12
CA PHE A 108 -0.06 7.09 -14.73
C PHE A 108 -1.27 7.35 -13.79
N ASN A 109 -2.25 8.17 -14.19
CA ASN A 109 -3.50 8.33 -13.44
C ASN A 109 -4.27 7.01 -13.28
N ALA A 110 -4.35 6.20 -14.35
CA ALA A 110 -5.01 4.90 -14.28
C ALA A 110 -4.29 3.97 -13.30
N LEU A 111 -2.95 3.98 -13.28
CA LEU A 111 -2.14 3.22 -12.32
C LEU A 111 -2.32 3.71 -10.88
N LEU A 112 -2.42 5.03 -10.67
CA LEU A 112 -2.75 5.60 -9.37
C LEU A 112 -4.14 5.16 -8.91
N LEU A 113 -5.15 5.18 -9.78
CA LEU A 113 -6.49 4.73 -9.44
C LEU A 113 -6.51 3.24 -9.05
N LEU A 114 -5.82 2.39 -9.82
CA LEU A 114 -5.68 0.97 -9.52
C LEU A 114 -5.02 0.75 -8.16
N THR A 115 -3.92 1.43 -7.88
CA THR A 115 -3.18 1.27 -6.62
C THR A 115 -4.02 1.76 -5.42
N ALA A 116 -4.76 2.86 -5.57
CA ALA A 116 -5.67 3.33 -4.54
C ALA A 116 -6.80 2.35 -4.27
N LEU A 117 -7.38 1.75 -5.32
CA LEU A 117 -8.39 0.69 -5.19
C LEU A 117 -7.84 -0.52 -4.44
N LEU A 118 -6.62 -0.97 -4.77
CA LEU A 118 -5.96 -2.08 -4.11
C LEU A 118 -5.67 -1.80 -2.62
N CYS A 119 -5.41 -0.55 -2.23
CA CYS A 119 -5.28 -0.17 -0.81
C CYS A 119 -6.56 -0.43 0.00
N PHE A 120 -7.73 -0.49 -0.63
CA PHE A 120 -8.99 -0.84 0.04
C PHE A 120 -9.33 -2.32 -0.14
N LEU A 121 -9.23 -2.86 -1.35
CA LEU A 121 -9.63 -4.25 -1.63
C LEU A 121 -8.74 -5.28 -0.92
N MET A 122 -7.45 -5.01 -0.78
CA MET A 122 -6.51 -5.96 -0.17
C MET A 122 -6.61 -6.01 1.37
N GLN A 123 -7.37 -5.12 2.01
CA GLN A 123 -7.53 -5.14 3.47
C GLN A 123 -8.14 -6.46 3.96
N PHE A 124 -9.09 -7.02 3.20
CA PHE A 124 -9.69 -8.31 3.53
C PHE A 124 -8.70 -9.46 3.43
N SER A 125 -7.83 -9.47 2.40
CA SER A 125 -6.76 -10.47 2.27
C SER A 125 -5.77 -10.39 3.46
N VAL A 126 -5.44 -9.18 3.93
CA VAL A 126 -4.62 -8.99 5.14
C VAL A 126 -5.31 -9.56 6.36
N TYR A 127 -6.62 -9.34 6.54
CA TYR A 127 -7.38 -9.90 7.66
C TYR A 127 -7.34 -11.43 7.68
N LEU A 128 -7.56 -12.09 6.53
CA LEU A 128 -7.50 -13.55 6.43
C LEU A 128 -6.09 -14.09 6.68
N THR A 129 -5.08 -13.43 6.11
CA THR A 129 -3.66 -13.80 6.32
C THR A 129 -3.28 -13.70 7.80
N LEU A 130 -3.73 -12.64 8.49
CA LEU A 130 -3.54 -12.48 9.93
C LEU A 130 -4.25 -13.58 10.74
N ALA A 131 -5.49 -13.93 10.36
CA ALA A 131 -6.27 -14.94 11.06
C ALA A 131 -5.57 -16.31 11.05
N GLU A 132 -5.09 -16.73 9.88
CA GLU A 132 -4.40 -18.01 9.71
C GLU A 132 -2.97 -17.96 10.28
N GLY A 133 -2.25 -16.86 10.03
CA GLY A 133 -0.90 -16.63 10.54
C GLY A 133 -0.79 -16.67 12.05
N LEU A 134 -1.68 -15.95 12.76
CA LEU A 134 -1.74 -15.97 14.22
C LEU A 134 -2.17 -17.32 14.77
N LYS A 135 -3.15 -17.99 14.13
CA LYS A 135 -3.58 -19.34 14.52
C LYS A 135 -2.42 -20.34 14.47
N ASN A 136 -1.64 -20.31 13.39
CA ASN A 136 -0.46 -21.16 13.25
C ASN A 136 0.65 -20.76 14.24
N SER A 137 0.86 -19.46 14.47
CA SER A 137 1.86 -18.97 15.42
C SER A 137 1.58 -19.43 16.85
N ILE A 138 0.32 -19.41 17.28
CA ILE A 138 -0.13 -19.94 18.58
C ILE A 138 0.06 -21.45 18.62
N LYS A 139 -0.35 -22.18 17.58
CA LYS A 139 -0.23 -23.64 17.49
C LYS A 139 1.21 -24.14 17.67
N PHE A 140 2.17 -23.47 17.04
CA PHE A 140 3.59 -23.84 17.05
C PHE A 140 4.41 -23.07 18.10
N TYR A 141 3.75 -22.36 19.01
CA TYR A 141 4.42 -21.51 20.01
C TYR A 141 5.38 -22.29 20.92
N LYS A 142 5.03 -23.54 21.26
CA LYS A 142 5.85 -24.42 22.09
C LYS A 142 7.09 -24.98 21.38
N ASP A 143 7.11 -24.98 20.05
CA ASP A 143 8.07 -25.76 19.26
C ASP A 143 9.36 -24.96 19.01
N THR A 144 9.89 -24.32 20.05
CA THR A 144 11.08 -23.44 19.97
C THR A 144 12.36 -24.15 19.53
N ASP A 145 12.38 -25.48 19.62
CA ASP A 145 13.51 -26.32 19.22
C ASP A 145 13.58 -26.51 17.68
N THR A 146 12.50 -26.19 16.94
CA THR A 146 12.51 -26.21 15.48
C THR A 146 13.12 -24.92 14.94
N PRO A 147 14.03 -24.98 13.93
CA PRO A 147 14.60 -23.79 13.32
C PRO A 147 13.53 -22.77 12.89
N GLY A 148 13.74 -21.49 13.21
CA GLY A 148 12.81 -20.40 12.89
C GLY A 148 11.70 -20.16 13.92
N ARG A 149 11.24 -21.19 14.66
CA ARG A 149 10.11 -21.07 15.60
C ARG A 149 10.41 -20.21 16.83
N CYS A 150 11.66 -20.15 17.26
CA CYS A 150 12.09 -19.25 18.33
C CYS A 150 11.85 -17.77 17.96
N PHE A 151 12.16 -17.38 16.72
CA PHE A 151 11.89 -16.03 16.24
C PHE A 151 10.38 -15.77 16.15
N MET A 152 9.62 -16.70 15.57
CA MET A 152 8.16 -16.62 15.53
C MET A 152 7.53 -16.42 16.92
N LYS A 153 7.97 -17.17 17.93
CA LYS A 153 7.54 -16.99 19.33
C LYS A 153 7.87 -15.59 19.83
N ARG A 154 9.11 -15.12 19.64
CA ARG A 154 9.53 -13.77 20.03
C ARG A 154 8.68 -12.70 19.36
N THR A 155 8.38 -12.87 18.07
CA THR A 155 7.58 -11.95 17.26
C THR A 155 6.12 -11.92 17.71
N LEU A 156 5.53 -13.07 18.08
CA LEU A 156 4.20 -13.13 18.69
C LEU A 156 4.17 -12.47 20.07
N ASP A 157 5.17 -12.75 20.92
CA ASP A 157 5.27 -12.18 22.26
C ASP A 157 5.38 -10.64 22.21
N MET A 158 6.26 -10.11 21.36
CA MET A 158 6.39 -8.66 21.15
C MET A 158 5.11 -8.05 20.59
N THR A 159 4.43 -8.74 19.67
CA THR A 159 3.17 -8.27 19.11
C THR A 159 2.07 -8.15 20.17
N GLN A 160 1.94 -9.14 21.06
CA GLN A 160 0.95 -9.12 22.14
C GLN A 160 1.19 -7.96 23.10
N ILE A 161 2.45 -7.70 23.45
CA ILE A 161 2.85 -6.60 24.32
C ILE A 161 2.64 -5.23 23.64
N GLU A 162 3.12 -5.07 22.40
CA GLU A 162 3.07 -3.80 21.67
C GLU A 162 1.63 -3.39 21.32
N PHE A 163 0.81 -4.33 20.84
CA PHE A 163 -0.58 -4.07 20.42
C PHE A 163 -1.61 -4.26 21.51
N ARG A 164 -1.17 -4.61 22.73
CA ARG A 164 -2.05 -4.79 23.89
C ARG A 164 -3.19 -5.77 23.57
N CYS A 165 -2.80 -6.93 23.07
CA CYS A 165 -3.69 -7.96 22.59
C CYS A 165 -3.26 -9.35 23.08
N CYS A 166 -4.18 -10.32 23.06
CA CYS A 166 -3.89 -11.70 23.42
C CYS A 166 -4.65 -12.68 22.54
N GLY A 167 -3.97 -13.76 22.14
CA GLY A 167 -4.51 -14.76 21.25
C GLY A 167 -4.79 -14.23 19.83
N ASN A 168 -5.59 -14.98 19.07
CA ASN A 168 -6.01 -14.62 17.72
C ASN A 168 -7.29 -13.77 17.77
N ASN A 169 -8.36 -14.34 18.30
CA ASN A 169 -9.64 -13.69 18.60
C ASN A 169 -9.68 -13.12 20.01
N ASN A 170 -9.17 -13.86 20.99
CA ASN A 170 -9.10 -13.47 22.39
C ASN A 170 -8.16 -14.41 23.16
N TYR A 171 -7.92 -14.11 24.44
CA TYR A 171 -7.00 -14.86 25.29
C TYR A 171 -7.34 -16.35 25.47
N ARG A 172 -8.61 -16.76 25.32
CA ARG A 172 -9.03 -18.16 25.47
C ARG A 172 -8.54 -19.06 24.35
N ASP A 173 -8.08 -18.51 23.22
CA ASP A 173 -7.44 -19.29 22.17
C ASP A 173 -6.22 -20.07 22.71
N TRP A 174 -5.59 -19.59 23.79
CA TRP A 174 -4.50 -20.29 24.46
C TRP A 174 -4.94 -21.53 25.26
N PHE A 175 -6.22 -21.63 25.63
CA PHE A 175 -6.75 -22.76 26.41
C PHE A 175 -6.93 -23.99 25.53
N GLU A 176 -7.10 -23.77 24.23
CA GLU A 176 -7.33 -24.82 23.22
C GLU A 176 -6.01 -25.38 22.65
N VAL A 177 -4.86 -24.79 23.02
CA VAL A 177 -3.55 -25.17 22.50
C VAL A 177 -2.59 -25.49 23.63
N GLN A 178 -1.91 -26.63 23.53
CA GLN A 178 -0.77 -26.91 24.40
C GLN A 178 0.42 -26.04 23.97
N TRP A 179 0.55 -24.87 24.58
CA TRP A 179 1.63 -23.91 24.32
C TRP A 179 2.85 -24.08 25.24
N ILE A 180 2.74 -24.91 26.28
CA ILE A 180 3.89 -25.35 27.10
C ILE A 180 4.53 -26.57 26.45
N SER A 181 5.83 -26.47 26.17
CA SER A 181 6.60 -27.57 25.58
C SER A 181 6.75 -28.74 26.56
N ASN A 182 6.74 -29.97 26.02
CA ASN A 182 6.93 -31.19 26.80
C ASN A 182 8.23 -31.19 27.60
N ARG A 183 9.26 -30.46 27.17
CA ARG A 183 10.53 -30.31 27.88
C ARG A 183 10.41 -29.65 29.26
N TYR A 184 9.34 -28.89 29.48
CA TYR A 184 9.08 -28.20 30.75
C TYR A 184 8.05 -28.95 31.60
N LEU A 185 7.50 -30.06 31.09
CA LEU A 185 6.54 -30.89 31.82
C LEU A 185 7.28 -32.03 32.50
N ASP A 186 7.16 -32.09 33.82
CA ASP A 186 7.67 -33.22 34.59
C ASP A 186 6.72 -34.41 34.47
N MET A 187 7.05 -35.32 33.55
CA MET A 187 6.29 -36.55 33.31
C MET A 187 6.38 -37.54 34.48
N SER A 188 7.24 -37.32 35.47
CA SER A 188 7.25 -38.14 36.69
C SER A 188 6.08 -37.79 37.63
N ASN A 189 5.58 -36.54 37.57
CA ASN A 189 4.49 -36.06 38.40
C ASN A 189 3.13 -36.63 37.94
N ASN A 190 2.40 -37.23 38.87
CA ASN A 190 1.08 -37.82 38.61
C ASN A 190 0.06 -36.76 38.17
N GLU A 191 0.09 -35.54 38.69
CA GLU A 191 -0.86 -34.48 38.27
C GLU A 191 -0.68 -34.09 36.80
N VAL A 192 0.57 -34.10 36.30
CA VAL A 192 0.89 -33.81 34.90
C VAL A 192 0.40 -34.93 34.00
N LYS A 193 0.65 -36.18 34.41
CA LYS A 193 0.15 -37.38 33.72
C LYS A 193 -1.38 -37.42 33.68
N ASP A 194 -2.03 -37.19 34.81
CA ASP A 194 -3.48 -37.20 34.93
C ASP A 194 -4.10 -36.13 34.02
N ARG A 195 -3.51 -34.93 33.97
CA ARG A 195 -3.96 -33.86 33.08
C ARG A 195 -3.74 -34.18 31.61
N LEU A 196 -2.64 -34.84 31.24
CA LEU A 196 -2.42 -35.31 29.86
C LEU A 196 -3.46 -36.35 29.46
N LEU A 197 -3.77 -37.29 30.36
CA LEU A 197 -4.72 -38.38 30.10
C LEU A 197 -6.19 -37.92 30.10
N SER A 198 -6.53 -36.93 30.92
CA SER A 198 -7.90 -36.42 31.05
C SER A 198 -8.32 -35.47 29.93
N ASN A 199 -7.35 -34.88 29.23
CA ASN A 199 -7.61 -33.89 28.19
C ASN A 199 -7.77 -34.51 26.81
N ILE A 200 -8.46 -33.78 25.95
CA ILE A 200 -8.73 -34.18 24.56
C ILE A 200 -7.40 -34.34 23.80
N GLU A 201 -7.27 -35.44 23.06
CA GLU A 201 -6.09 -35.78 22.23
C GLU A 201 -4.77 -35.97 23.01
N GLY A 202 -4.81 -36.18 24.32
CA GLY A 202 -3.58 -36.39 25.11
C GLY A 202 -2.73 -35.12 25.26
N LYS A 203 -3.31 -33.93 25.09
CA LYS A 203 -2.63 -32.64 25.16
C LYS A 203 -2.64 -32.07 26.57
N PHE A 204 -1.57 -31.39 26.97
CA PHE A 204 -1.54 -30.66 28.24
C PHE A 204 -2.25 -29.30 28.08
N LEU A 205 -3.58 -29.31 28.09
CA LEU A 205 -4.41 -28.11 28.04
C LEU A 205 -4.63 -27.56 29.45
N MET A 206 -4.65 -26.24 29.56
CA MET A 206 -4.80 -25.54 30.82
C MET A 206 -5.41 -24.16 30.60
N ASP A 207 -6.19 -23.73 31.60
CA ASP A 207 -6.74 -22.38 31.69
C ASP A 207 -5.61 -21.39 32.00
N SER A 208 -4.83 -21.05 30.97
CA SER A 208 -3.70 -20.14 31.11
C SER A 208 -3.23 -19.51 29.80
N VAL A 209 -2.49 -18.42 29.95
CA VAL A 209 -1.92 -17.62 28.86
C VAL A 209 -0.42 -17.42 29.08
N PRO A 210 0.37 -17.13 28.03
CA PRO A 210 1.74 -16.71 28.19
C PRO A 210 1.83 -15.31 28.82
N PHE A 211 2.98 -15.03 29.45
CA PHE A 211 3.29 -13.73 30.06
C PHE A 211 3.10 -12.53 29.13
N SER A 212 3.32 -12.69 27.82
CA SER A 212 3.14 -11.62 26.82
C SER A 212 1.71 -11.08 26.72
N CYS A 213 0.72 -11.81 27.23
CA CYS A 213 -0.68 -11.35 27.33
C CYS A 213 -0.96 -10.47 28.55
N CYS A 214 -0.02 -10.36 29.49
CA CYS A 214 -0.19 -9.60 30.71
C CYS A 214 -0.29 -8.09 30.44
N ASN A 215 -1.17 -7.41 31.18
CA ASN A 215 -1.24 -5.96 31.16
C ASN A 215 -0.34 -5.37 32.26
N PRO A 216 0.72 -4.61 31.91
CA PRO A 216 1.62 -4.03 32.89
C PRO A 216 0.98 -2.89 33.71
N GLY A 217 -0.17 -2.37 33.28
CA GLY A 217 -0.94 -1.38 34.03
C GLY A 217 -1.83 -1.98 35.12
N SER A 218 -1.83 -3.31 35.28
CA SER A 218 -2.60 -3.97 36.34
C SER A 218 -2.09 -3.56 37.72
N PRO A 219 -2.97 -3.28 38.70
CA PRO A 219 -2.56 -2.96 40.08
C PRO A 219 -1.99 -4.17 40.84
N ARG A 220 -2.02 -5.37 40.25
CA ARG A 220 -1.58 -6.63 40.85
C ARG A 220 -0.62 -7.40 39.94
N PRO A 221 0.17 -8.34 40.48
CA PRO A 221 0.99 -9.23 39.67
C PRO A 221 0.13 -9.98 38.65
N CYS A 222 0.65 -10.12 37.43
CA CYS A 222 -0.12 -10.76 36.37
C CYS A 222 -0.43 -12.22 36.71
N ILE A 223 -1.71 -12.52 36.75
CA ILE A 223 -2.24 -13.87 36.88
C ILE A 223 -2.27 -14.51 35.50
N GLN A 224 -1.54 -15.60 35.32
CA GLN A 224 -1.46 -16.32 34.03
C GLN A 224 -2.24 -17.64 34.02
N HIS A 225 -2.57 -18.20 35.17
CA HIS A 225 -3.17 -19.53 35.31
C HIS A 225 -4.50 -19.45 36.09
N HIS A 226 -5.38 -20.42 35.86
CA HIS A 226 -6.70 -20.51 36.51
C HIS A 226 -7.55 -19.24 36.31
N LEU A 227 -7.50 -18.67 35.11
CA LEU A 227 -8.12 -17.39 34.80
C LEU A 227 -9.65 -17.43 34.88
N THR A 228 -10.28 -18.59 34.71
CA THR A 228 -11.73 -18.77 34.80
C THR A 228 -12.21 -19.20 36.18
N ASN A 229 -11.29 -19.48 37.11
CA ASN A 229 -11.62 -19.94 38.45
C ASN A 229 -11.51 -18.80 39.48
N ASN A 230 -12.65 -18.26 39.91
CA ASN A 230 -12.71 -17.15 40.88
C ASN A 230 -12.17 -17.53 42.27
N SER A 231 -12.21 -18.80 42.66
CA SER A 231 -11.69 -19.22 43.97
C SER A 231 -10.19 -19.52 43.97
N ALA A 232 -9.55 -19.54 42.80
CA ALA A 232 -8.13 -19.85 42.69
C ALA A 232 -7.23 -18.71 43.15
N HIS A 233 -7.75 -17.47 43.17
CA HIS A 233 -6.98 -16.28 43.47
C HIS A 233 -7.73 -15.41 44.49
N TYR A 234 -7.00 -14.77 45.39
CA TYR A 234 -7.57 -13.85 46.35
C TYR A 234 -8.15 -12.63 45.63
N ASP A 235 -9.39 -12.28 45.96
CA ASP A 235 -10.11 -11.12 45.42
C ASP A 235 -10.06 -11.05 43.89
N TYR A 236 -10.49 -12.15 43.24
CA TYR A 236 -10.48 -12.29 41.80
C TYR A 236 -11.85 -12.67 41.26
N ASP A 237 -12.36 -11.85 40.34
CA ASP A 237 -13.51 -12.21 39.53
C ASP A 237 -13.20 -12.01 38.05
N HIS A 238 -13.12 -13.14 37.33
CA HIS A 238 -12.79 -13.18 35.90
C HIS A 238 -13.78 -12.43 35.01
N ARG A 239 -14.98 -12.10 35.51
CA ARG A 239 -16.01 -11.38 34.75
C ARG A 239 -15.78 -9.87 34.73
N ILE A 240 -15.20 -9.33 35.79
CA ILE A 240 -14.94 -7.90 35.98
C ILE A 240 -13.46 -7.56 35.83
N GLU A 241 -12.58 -8.55 35.88
CA GLU A 241 -11.14 -8.35 35.73
C GLU A 241 -10.75 -8.08 34.26
N GLU A 242 -10.83 -6.83 33.86
CA GLU A 242 -10.38 -6.37 32.53
C GLU A 242 -8.91 -5.93 32.52
N LEU A 243 -8.32 -5.68 33.70
CA LEU A 243 -6.99 -5.07 33.83
C LEU A 243 -5.85 -6.07 33.96
N ASN A 244 -6.09 -7.36 34.21
CA ASN A 244 -5.02 -8.35 34.39
C ASN A 244 -4.34 -8.75 33.07
N ILE A 245 -5.14 -9.05 32.05
CA ILE A 245 -4.67 -9.50 30.73
C ILE A 245 -5.39 -8.75 29.62
N TRP A 246 -4.75 -8.67 28.46
CA TRP A 246 -5.40 -8.12 27.28
C TRP A 246 -6.53 -9.04 26.80
N THR A 247 -7.76 -8.53 26.76
CA THR A 247 -8.93 -9.28 26.29
C THR A 247 -9.13 -9.19 24.78
N ARG A 248 -8.60 -8.13 24.16
CA ARG A 248 -8.66 -7.88 22.71
C ARG A 248 -7.81 -8.90 21.94
N GLY A 249 -8.36 -9.48 20.87
CA GLY A 249 -7.64 -10.38 19.98
C GLY A 249 -6.59 -9.66 19.12
N CYS A 250 -5.45 -10.31 18.90
CA CYS A 250 -4.39 -9.70 18.08
C CYS A 250 -4.77 -9.58 16.61
N ARG A 251 -5.67 -10.41 16.09
CA ARG A 251 -6.16 -10.28 14.72
C ARG A 251 -6.83 -8.93 14.50
N GLU A 252 -7.71 -8.55 15.41
CA GLU A 252 -8.44 -7.29 15.32
C GLU A 252 -7.51 -6.10 15.54
N ALA A 253 -6.60 -6.17 16.53
CA ALA A 253 -5.64 -5.11 16.82
C ALA A 253 -4.70 -4.84 15.62
N LEU A 254 -4.13 -5.89 15.04
CA LEU A 254 -3.25 -5.78 13.87
C LEU A 254 -4.01 -5.35 12.62
N PHE A 255 -5.21 -5.90 12.38
CA PHE A 255 -6.04 -5.50 11.25
C PHE A 255 -6.40 -4.01 11.33
N SER A 256 -6.82 -3.52 12.49
CA SER A 256 -7.14 -2.12 12.72
C SER A 256 -5.93 -1.21 12.42
N TYR A 257 -4.73 -1.62 12.86
CA TYR A 257 -3.49 -0.90 12.59
C TYR A 257 -3.13 -0.85 11.10
N TYR A 258 -3.05 -2.00 10.43
CA TYR A 258 -2.68 -2.06 9.01
C TYR A 258 -3.76 -1.46 8.10
N SER A 259 -5.04 -1.69 8.39
CA SER A 259 -6.16 -1.07 7.65
C SER A 259 -6.14 0.45 7.82
N SER A 260 -5.83 0.98 9.01
CA SER A 260 -5.69 2.43 9.21
C SER A 260 -4.56 3.00 8.34
N ILE A 261 -3.39 2.36 8.32
CA ILE A 261 -2.28 2.74 7.45
C ILE A 261 -2.70 2.70 5.97
N MET A 262 -3.26 1.58 5.50
CA MET A 262 -3.72 1.42 4.11
C MET A 262 -4.79 2.43 3.71
N SER A 263 -5.75 2.70 4.60
CA SER A 263 -6.82 3.68 4.36
C SER A 263 -6.29 5.10 4.28
N SER A 264 -5.37 5.48 5.19
CA SER A 264 -4.75 6.81 5.16
C SER A 264 -3.95 7.06 3.87
N MET A 265 -3.18 6.07 3.42
CA MET A 265 -2.48 6.11 2.12
C MET A 265 -3.45 6.18 0.94
N GLY A 266 -4.52 5.38 0.99
CA GLY A 266 -5.57 5.40 -0.02
C GLY A 266 -6.23 6.77 -0.15
N VAL A 267 -6.57 7.42 0.96
CA VAL A 267 -7.15 8.78 0.99
C VAL A 267 -6.18 9.81 0.40
N LEU A 268 -4.91 9.78 0.81
CA LEU A 268 -3.88 10.68 0.27
C LEU A 268 -3.73 10.52 -1.25
N GLN A 269 -3.80 9.29 -1.74
CA GLN A 269 -3.73 8.99 -3.16
C GLN A 269 -4.98 9.44 -3.92
N GLN A 270 -6.18 9.31 -3.34
CA GLN A 270 -7.41 9.84 -3.93
C GLN A 270 -7.36 11.36 -4.07
N LEU A 271 -6.87 12.07 -3.05
CA LEU A 271 -6.65 13.51 -3.14
C LEU A 271 -5.69 13.84 -4.29
N PHE A 272 -4.58 13.09 -4.41
CA PHE A 272 -3.64 13.30 -5.50
C PHE A 272 -4.27 13.08 -6.89
N ILE A 273 -5.10 12.04 -7.05
CA ILE A 273 -5.84 11.77 -8.30
C ILE A 273 -6.81 12.91 -8.65
N ILE A 274 -7.44 13.55 -7.67
CA ILE A 274 -8.36 14.68 -7.91
C ILE A 274 -7.58 15.91 -8.38
N PHE A 275 -6.39 16.15 -7.84
CA PHE A 275 -5.56 17.31 -8.20
C PHE A 275 -4.69 17.08 -9.44
N TYR A 276 -4.34 15.84 -9.77
CA TYR A 276 -3.42 15.56 -10.88
C TYR A 276 -3.91 16.05 -12.26
N PRO A 277 -5.22 16.03 -12.61
CA PRO A 277 -5.70 16.52 -13.88
C PRO A 277 -5.37 17.98 -14.18
N PHE A 278 -5.12 18.80 -13.15
CA PHE A 278 -4.68 20.19 -13.34
C PHE A 278 -3.34 20.29 -14.08
N ASN A 279 -2.51 19.24 -14.07
CA ASN A 279 -1.28 19.18 -14.85
C ASN A 279 -1.54 19.17 -16.38
N HIS A 280 -2.72 18.74 -16.83
CA HIS A 280 -3.11 18.81 -18.24
C HIS A 280 -3.32 20.24 -18.74
N PHE A 281 -3.37 21.25 -17.86
CA PHE A 281 -3.33 22.65 -18.29
C PHE A 281 -2.02 23.03 -19.00
N SER A 282 -0.96 22.22 -18.87
CA SER A 282 0.24 22.34 -19.71
C SER A 282 -0.05 22.22 -21.21
N GLN A 283 -1.13 21.55 -21.61
CA GLN A 283 -1.58 21.50 -23.00
C GLN A 283 -2.08 22.86 -23.50
N TYR A 284 -2.72 23.67 -22.64
CA TYR A 284 -3.07 25.06 -22.99
C TYR A 284 -1.83 25.92 -23.21
N LEU A 285 -0.82 25.74 -22.36
CA LEU A 285 0.45 26.46 -22.51
C LEU A 285 1.15 26.04 -23.81
N SER A 286 1.15 24.74 -24.14
CA SER A 286 1.73 24.27 -25.39
C SER A 286 1.05 24.84 -26.62
N THR A 287 -0.28 24.76 -26.69
CA THR A 287 -1.03 25.24 -27.86
C THR A 287 -0.94 26.75 -28.00
N ALA A 288 -0.92 27.49 -26.89
CA ALA A 288 -0.66 28.93 -26.90
C ALA A 288 0.75 29.28 -27.40
N LEU A 289 1.76 28.46 -27.14
CA LEU A 289 3.10 28.66 -27.69
C LEU A 289 3.18 28.27 -29.18
N GLU A 290 2.34 27.35 -29.65
CA GLU A 290 2.29 26.94 -31.05
C GLU A 290 1.58 27.94 -31.97
N THR A 291 0.65 28.73 -31.43
CA THR A 291 -0.14 29.72 -32.19
C THR A 291 0.44 31.11 -32.17
N MET A 292 1.67 31.29 -31.66
CA MET A 292 2.35 32.58 -31.70
C MET A 292 2.58 33.00 -33.15
N ALA A 293 2.06 34.16 -33.51
CA ALA A 293 2.18 34.72 -34.86
C ALA A 293 3.64 35.05 -35.24
N ASP A 294 4.45 35.43 -34.24
CA ASP A 294 5.88 35.69 -34.37
C ASP A 294 6.62 35.10 -33.16
N PRO A 295 7.46 34.06 -33.34
CA PRO A 295 8.26 33.48 -32.26
C PRO A 295 9.34 34.40 -31.70
N GLU A 296 9.78 35.41 -32.46
CA GLU A 296 10.80 36.38 -32.04
C GLU A 296 10.20 37.54 -31.24
N ASN A 297 8.89 37.78 -31.37
CA ASN A 297 8.15 38.77 -30.59
C ASN A 297 7.29 38.11 -29.48
N PRO A 298 7.80 38.01 -28.23
CA PRO A 298 7.10 37.37 -27.13
C PRO A 298 5.81 38.08 -26.70
N GLU A 299 5.54 39.32 -27.15
CA GLU A 299 4.34 40.07 -26.80
C GLU A 299 3.11 39.72 -27.66
N CYS A 300 3.28 38.97 -28.75
CA CYS A 300 2.17 38.63 -29.66
C CYS A 300 1.06 37.84 -28.96
N GLU A 301 -0.20 38.18 -29.29
CA GLU A 301 -1.37 37.41 -28.87
C GLU A 301 -1.34 35.99 -29.44
N SER A 302 -1.84 35.03 -28.68
CA SER A 302 -1.89 33.62 -29.06
C SER A 302 -3.17 32.95 -28.57
N GLU A 303 -3.55 31.84 -29.20
CA GLU A 303 -4.72 31.05 -28.81
C GLU A 303 -4.29 29.67 -28.28
N GLY A 304 -4.71 29.33 -27.06
CA GLY A 304 -4.50 28.01 -26.48
C GLY A 304 -5.81 27.23 -26.39
N TRP A 305 -5.77 25.93 -26.64
CA TRP A 305 -6.90 25.01 -26.51
C TRP A 305 -6.48 23.68 -25.89
N LEU A 306 -7.44 22.96 -25.30
CA LEU A 306 -7.18 21.67 -24.67
C LEU A 306 -7.16 20.51 -25.69
N LEU A 307 -8.07 20.54 -26.66
CA LEU A 307 -8.18 19.51 -27.70
C LEU A 307 -8.33 20.13 -29.09
N GLU A 308 -7.60 19.59 -30.05
CA GLU A 308 -7.63 19.99 -31.46
C GLU A 308 -8.98 19.65 -32.12
N LYS A 309 -9.69 18.63 -31.59
CA LYS A 309 -11.02 18.13 -32.03
C LYS A 309 -11.94 17.92 -30.82
N GLY A 310 -13.24 17.65 -31.05
CA GLY A 310 -14.17 17.36 -29.95
C GLY A 310 -13.85 16.05 -29.22
N VAL A 311 -14.18 15.94 -27.92
CA VAL A 311 -13.86 14.78 -27.05
C VAL A 311 -14.22 13.43 -27.68
N LYS A 312 -15.41 13.33 -28.29
CA LYS A 312 -15.88 12.10 -28.96
C LYS A 312 -15.01 11.73 -30.16
N GLU A 313 -14.64 12.71 -30.97
CA GLU A 313 -13.82 12.50 -32.18
C GLU A 313 -12.39 12.12 -31.81
N THR A 314 -11.81 12.76 -30.78
CA THR A 314 -10.48 12.41 -30.27
C THR A 314 -10.46 10.98 -29.72
N LEU A 315 -11.47 10.56 -28.96
CA LEU A 315 -11.55 9.19 -28.45
C LEU A 315 -11.65 8.16 -29.58
N VAL A 316 -12.51 8.39 -30.59
CA VAL A 316 -12.65 7.48 -31.75
C VAL A 316 -11.34 7.36 -32.54
N GLU A 317 -10.61 8.47 -32.71
CA GLU A 317 -9.32 8.47 -33.40
C GLU A 317 -8.23 7.75 -32.57
N GLN A 318 -8.22 7.92 -31.25
CA GLN A 318 -7.29 7.22 -30.37
C GLN A 318 -7.58 5.73 -30.29
N PHE A 319 -8.84 5.32 -30.13
CA PHE A 319 -9.25 3.91 -30.13
C PHE A 319 -8.94 3.21 -31.46
N SER A 320 -9.09 3.90 -32.60
CA SER A 320 -8.73 3.33 -33.91
C SER A 320 -7.21 3.17 -34.09
N LYS A 321 -6.39 4.12 -33.60
CA LYS A 321 -4.93 3.98 -33.54
C LYS A 321 -4.48 2.86 -32.61
N LEU A 322 -5.12 2.71 -31.45
CA LEU A 322 -4.83 1.62 -30.51
C LEU A 322 -5.21 0.26 -31.11
N LYS A 323 -6.35 0.15 -31.79
CA LYS A 323 -6.81 -1.07 -32.48
C LYS A 323 -5.89 -1.47 -33.63
N THR A 324 -5.29 -0.51 -34.34
CA THR A 324 -4.33 -0.79 -35.42
C THR A 324 -2.94 -1.16 -34.90
N LEU A 325 -2.50 -0.59 -33.77
CA LEU A 325 -1.27 -0.99 -33.07
C LEU A 325 -1.39 -2.40 -32.44
N VAL A 326 -2.53 -2.72 -31.82
CA VAL A 326 -2.79 -4.06 -31.24
C VAL A 326 -2.94 -5.14 -32.31
N LYS A 327 -3.38 -4.79 -33.53
CA LYS A 327 -3.42 -5.72 -34.68
C LYS A 327 -2.04 -5.98 -35.33
N LYS A 328 -0.99 -5.28 -34.94
CA LYS A 328 0.34 -5.35 -35.56
C LYS A 328 1.34 -6.41 -35.00
N PRO A 329 0.93 -7.54 -34.40
CA PRO A 329 1.83 -8.70 -34.28
C PRO A 329 1.25 -9.93 -35.01
N SER A 330 1.24 -9.95 -36.35
CA SER A 330 0.95 -11.18 -37.15
C SER A 330 1.35 -11.10 -38.63
N GLN A 331 2.28 -10.24 -39.03
CA GLN A 331 2.87 -10.35 -40.37
C GLN A 331 4.40 -10.36 -40.26
N VAL A 332 4.94 -11.52 -39.91
CA VAL A 332 6.27 -11.94 -40.36
C VAL A 332 6.03 -12.66 -41.69
N GLN A 333 6.65 -12.16 -42.76
CA GLN A 333 6.67 -12.78 -44.07
C GLN A 333 7.41 -14.13 -43.97
N GLU A 334 6.68 -15.24 -44.10
CA GLU A 334 7.24 -16.45 -44.72
C GLU A 334 7.26 -16.21 -46.22
N GLY A 335 8.48 -16.11 -46.77
CA GLY A 335 8.75 -16.11 -48.20
C GLY A 335 10.05 -16.84 -48.42
N GLY A 336 9.95 -18.16 -48.59
CA GLY A 336 11.04 -18.96 -49.12
C GLY A 336 11.24 -18.66 -50.61
N ASP A 337 12.51 -18.60 -51.03
CA ASP A 337 13.04 -19.56 -51.99
C ASP A 337 14.58 -19.47 -52.01
N ALA A 338 15.22 -20.64 -51.99
CA ALA A 338 16.65 -20.82 -52.13
C ALA A 338 17.06 -20.69 -53.62
N PRO A 339 18.27 -20.22 -53.94
CA PRO A 339 18.70 -20.05 -55.32
C PRO A 339 19.15 -21.38 -55.95
N GLU A 340 18.72 -21.63 -57.18
CA GLU A 340 19.39 -22.56 -58.10
C GLU A 340 20.74 -21.95 -58.53
N ALA A 341 21.83 -22.65 -58.17
CA ALA A 341 23.04 -22.88 -58.99
C ALA A 341 23.94 -23.91 -58.30
#